data_AF-A7HFV2-F1
#
_entry.id   AF-A7HFV2-F1
#
_cell.length_a   1.000
_cell.length_b   1.000
_cell.length_c   1.000
_cell.angle_alpha   90.00
_cell.angle_beta   90.00
_cell.angle_gamma   90.00
#
_symmetry.space_group_name_H-M   'P 1'
#
loop_
_entity.id
_entity.type
_entity.pdbx_description
1 polymer ?
#
loop_
_entity_poly.entity_id
_entity_poly.type
_entity_poly.pdbx_seq_one_letter_code
_entity_poly.pdbx_strand_id
1 'polypeptide(L)' 'MVTRKANGRAAKVRSFSATDEDAAMLEAVARYHGFSKSATLVGLVRREFWRLFPAGTGDIKPARGARVKA' A
#
# COMPACT_ATOMS: atom_id res chain seq x y z
N MET A 1 -6.27 -4.40 -34.35
CA MET A 1 -6.64 -4.08 -32.96
C MET A 1 -5.60 -3.09 -32.44
N VAL A 2 -5.93 -1.81 -32.33
CA VAL A 2 -4.96 -0.76 -31.90
C VAL A 2 -4.94 -0.72 -30.38
N THR A 3 -3.87 -1.23 -29.77
CA THR A 3 -3.65 -1.10 -28.32
C THR A 3 -3.28 0.35 -28.02
N ARG A 4 -4.23 1.12 -27.44
CA ARG A 4 -3.94 2.43 -26.87
C ARG A 4 -2.93 2.25 -25.74
N LYS A 5 -1.68 2.66 -25.93
CA LYS A 5 -0.72 2.81 -24.83
C LYS A 5 -1.27 3.88 -23.88
N ALA A 6 -1.71 3.46 -22.70
CA ALA A 6 -2.03 4.39 -21.64
C ALA A 6 -0.75 5.11 -21.22
N ASN A 7 -0.61 6.39 -21.59
CA ASN A 7 0.43 7.29 -21.10
C ASN A 7 0.19 7.68 -19.61
N GLY A 8 -0.16 6.71 -18.77
CA GLY A 8 -0.18 6.87 -17.33
C GLY A 8 1.19 6.52 -16.78
N ARG A 9 1.74 7.32 -15.86
CA ARG A 9 2.87 6.87 -15.01
C ARG A 9 2.48 5.51 -14.43
N ALA A 10 3.17 4.45 -14.84
CA ALA A 10 2.98 3.13 -14.25
C ALA A 10 3.02 3.28 -12.74
N ALA A 11 2.01 2.77 -12.04
CA ALA A 11 1.98 2.84 -10.58
C ALA A 11 3.27 2.21 -10.05
N LYS A 12 3.96 2.91 -9.14
CA LYS A 12 5.21 2.39 -8.57
C LYS A 12 4.92 1.06 -7.88
N VAL A 13 5.39 -0.03 -8.47
CA VAL A 13 5.25 -1.38 -7.91
C VAL A 13 6.06 -1.44 -6.62
N ARG A 14 5.42 -1.92 -5.56
CA ARG A 14 6.06 -2.17 -4.26
C ARG A 14 5.77 -3.62 -3.88
N SER A 15 6.81 -4.33 -3.49
CA SER A 15 6.69 -5.70 -2.99
C SER A 15 6.64 -5.67 -1.46
N PHE A 16 5.85 -6.58 -0.89
CA PHE A 16 5.76 -6.81 0.54
C PHE A 16 5.95 -8.31 0.78
N SER A 17 6.69 -8.66 1.82
CA SER A 17 6.78 -10.03 2.29
C SER A 17 5.58 -10.33 3.19
N ALA A 18 5.00 -11.50 3.05
CA ALA A 18 3.85 -11.96 3.83
C ALA A 18 3.96 -13.47 4.01
N THR A 19 3.38 -13.99 5.09
CA THR A 19 3.17 -15.44 5.22
C THR A 19 2.03 -15.91 4.32
N ASP A 20 1.90 -17.22 4.11
CA ASP A 20 0.78 -17.78 3.35
C ASP A 20 -0.57 -17.48 4.03
N GLU A 21 -0.59 -17.47 5.37
CA GLU A 21 -1.77 -17.12 6.18
C GLU A 21 -2.17 -15.65 5.98
N ASP A 22 -1.21 -14.72 6.02
CA ASP A 22 -1.47 -13.30 5.75
C ASP A 22 -2.02 -13.08 4.33
N ALA A 23 -1.47 -13.79 3.35
CA ALA A 23 -1.93 -13.72 1.95
C ALA A 23 -3.36 -14.24 1.79
N ALA A 24 -3.71 -15.34 2.46
CA ALA A 24 -5.04 -15.92 2.46
C ALA A 24 -6.06 -14.99 3.14
N MET A 25 -5.71 -14.43 4.31
CA MET A 25 -6.52 -13.44 5.01
C MET A 25 -6.79 -12.22 4.11
N LEU A 26 -5.74 -11.65 3.49
CA LEU A 26 -5.87 -10.49 2.61
C LEU A 26 -6.83 -10.78 1.43
N GLU A 27 -6.75 -11.97 0.87
CA GLU A 27 -7.64 -12.38 -0.21
C GLU A 27 -9.10 -12.48 0.22
N ALA A 28 -9.37 -13.07 1.40
CA ALA A 28 -10.72 -13.16 1.95
C ALA A 28 -11.34 -11.77 2.15
N VAL A 29 -10.58 -10.84 2.74
CA VAL A 29 -11.01 -9.44 2.97
C VAL A 29 -11.25 -8.72 1.64
N ALA A 30 -10.35 -8.90 0.67
CA ALA A 30 -10.47 -8.28 -0.65
C ALA A 30 -11.74 -8.74 -1.38
N ARG A 31 -12.02 -10.06 -1.36
CA ARG A 31 -13.25 -10.62 -1.93
C ARG A 31 -14.50 -10.09 -1.22
N TYR A 32 -14.49 -10.05 0.11
CA TYR A 32 -15.63 -9.57 0.90
C TYR A 32 -16.01 -8.13 0.57
N HIS A 33 -15.04 -7.25 0.34
CA HIS A 33 -15.28 -5.85 0.02
C HIS A 33 -15.33 -5.53 -1.49
N GLY A 34 -15.16 -6.52 -2.38
CA GLY A 34 -15.15 -6.31 -3.82
C GLY A 34 -13.95 -5.50 -4.35
N PHE A 35 -12.81 -5.56 -3.65
CA PHE A 35 -11.58 -4.87 -4.02
C PHE A 35 -10.48 -5.82 -4.48
N SER A 36 -9.46 -5.29 -5.16
CA SER A 36 -8.23 -6.05 -5.42
C SER A 36 -7.37 -6.15 -4.17
N LYS A 37 -6.53 -7.19 -4.06
CA LYS A 37 -5.57 -7.36 -2.94
C LYS A 37 -4.73 -6.10 -2.72
N SER A 38 -4.23 -5.47 -3.80
CA SER A 38 -3.45 -4.24 -3.72
C SER A 38 -4.28 -3.05 -3.22
N ALA A 39 -5.53 -2.90 -3.67
CA ALA A 39 -6.41 -1.82 -3.21
C ALA A 39 -6.76 -2.00 -1.72
N THR A 40 -7.07 -3.23 -1.30
CA THR A 40 -7.32 -3.58 0.10
C THR A 40 -6.11 -3.26 0.97
N LEU A 41 -4.91 -3.69 0.57
CA LEU A 41 -3.68 -3.46 1.34
C LEU A 41 -3.38 -1.96 1.47
N VAL A 42 -3.50 -1.18 0.39
CA VAL A 42 -3.31 0.28 0.44
C VAL A 42 -4.36 0.95 1.33
N GLY A 43 -5.61 0.51 1.27
CA GLY A 43 -6.69 1.01 2.12
C GLY A 43 -6.44 0.76 3.61
N LEU A 44 -6.07 -0.49 3.96
CA LEU A 44 -5.73 -0.88 5.33
C LEU A 44 -4.53 -0.09 5.85
N VAL A 45 -3.44 -0.02 5.09
CA VAL A 45 -2.24 0.73 5.48
C VAL A 45 -2.56 2.21 5.68
N ARG A 46 -3.34 2.83 4.78
CA ARG A 46 -3.73 4.24 4.91
C ARG A 46 -4.58 4.47 6.16
N ARG A 47 -5.59 3.63 6.39
CA ARG A 47 -6.47 3.73 7.57
C ARG A 47 -5.67 3.58 8.86
N GLU A 48 -4.81 2.57 8.91
CA GLU A 48 -4.02 2.27 10.10
C GLU A 48 -2.99 3.36 10.39
N PHE A 49 -2.33 3.87 9.35
CA PHE A 49 -1.40 4.97 9.47
C PHE A 49 -2.03 6.20 10.13
N TRP A 50 -3.21 6.62 9.66
CA TRP A 50 -3.90 7.77 10.24
C TRP A 50 -4.50 7.51 11.63
N ARG A 51 -4.80 6.24 11.95
CA ARG A 51 -5.20 5.85 13.31
C ARG A 51 -4.03 6.01 14.30
N LEU A 52 -2.82 5.61 13.90
CA LEU A 52 -1.62 5.68 14.75
C LEU A 52 -1.02 7.09 14.80
N PHE A 53 -1.10 7.84 13.70
CA PHE A 53 -0.54 9.18 13.55
C PHE A 53 -1.61 10.21 13.18
N PRO A 54 -2.58 10.49 14.07
CA PRO A 54 -3.71 11.37 13.76
C PRO A 54 -3.29 12.81 13.46
N ALA A 55 -2.17 13.27 14.05
CA ALA A 55 -1.58 14.58 13.78
C ALA A 55 -0.54 14.57 12.63
N GLY A 56 -0.41 13.45 11.91
CA GLY A 56 0.63 13.23 10.91
C GLY A 56 1.98 12.84 11.51
N THR A 57 3.03 12.90 10.69
CA THR A 57 4.38 12.35 11.01
C THR A 57 5.47 13.42 11.10
N GLY A 58 5.11 14.67 11.39
CA GLY A 58 6.04 15.81 11.34
C GLY A 58 7.29 15.62 12.20
N ASP A 59 7.13 15.04 13.38
CA ASP A 59 8.22 14.86 14.35
C ASP A 59 8.89 13.47 14.30
N ILE A 60 8.43 12.58 13.41
CA ILE A 60 9.01 11.24 13.30
C ILE A 60 10.36 11.35 12.62
N LYS A 61 11.42 11.26 13.42
CA LYS A 61 12.78 11.18 12.89
C LYS A 61 12.91 9.93 12.02
N PRO A 62 13.41 10.07 10.78
CA PRO A 62 13.69 8.91 9.94
C PRO A 62 14.61 7.93 10.67
N ALA A 63 14.35 6.63 10.51
CA ALA A 63 15.24 5.61 11.05
C ALA A 63 16.68 5.82 10.55
N ARG A 64 17.67 5.45 11.36
CA ARG A 64 19.09 5.63 11.03
C ARG A 64 19.39 4.98 9.67
N GLY A 65 19.83 5.79 8.70
CA GLY A 65 20.16 5.33 7.34
C GLY A 65 19.01 5.40 6.32
N ALA A 66 17.82 5.88 6.70
CA ALA A 66 16.74 6.11 5.75
C ALA A 66 17.13 7.20 4.74
N ARG A 67 17.01 6.88 3.44
CA ARG A 67 17.21 7.87 2.37
C ARG A 67 16.00 8.81 2.33
N VAL A 68 16.15 9.99 2.93
CA VAL A 68 15.21 11.08 2.76
C VAL A 68 15.53 11.76 1.43
N LYS A 69 14.56 11.81 0.50
CA LYS A 69 14.69 12.69 -0.65
C LYS A 69 14.48 14.13 -0.15
N ALA A 70 15.50 14.97 -0.34
CA ALA A 70 15.36 16.42 -0.24
C ALA A 70 14.38 16.93 -1.29
#